data_AF-A0A2P4Q9H4-F1
#
_entry.id   AF-A0A2P4Q9H4-F1
#
_cell.length_a   1.000
_cell.length_b   1.000
_cell.length_c   1.000
_cell.angle_alpha   90.00
_cell.angle_beta   90.00
_cell.angle_gamma   90.00
#
_symmetry.space_group_name_H-M   'P 1'
#
loop_
_entity.id
_entity.type
_entity.pdbx_description
1 polymer ?
#
loop_
_entity_poly.entity_id
_entity_poly.type
_entity_poly.pdbx_seq_one_letter_code
_entity_poly.pdbx_strand_id
1 'polypeptide(L)'
;MSSEKFFPSDKKLSKTPLQVSLKKFHVIKPNRSEKRFIRACRRVLNKAKGDDHQAILATARKNKIIPKPPDTTEPYNPIPNMFIPEKYRDIIPKDPIYIDDRFITPGSREWFTYMYNLEKSIREQEIQDFNERVHREVEQAFKRTRIEKQASREQAKEERK
;
A
#
# COMPACT_ATOMS: atom_id res chain seq x y z
N MET A 1 -16.82 33.11 -32.46
CA MET A 1 -16.59 31.90 -31.65
C MET A 1 -15.19 31.99 -31.07
N SER A 2 -15.06 32.48 -29.83
CA SER A 2 -13.84 32.36 -29.01
C SER A 2 -14.31 31.98 -27.62
N SER A 3 -14.05 30.74 -27.19
CA SER A 3 -14.44 30.26 -25.86
C SER A 3 -13.30 30.51 -24.88
N GLU A 4 -13.45 31.52 -24.04
CA GLU A 4 -12.57 31.76 -22.90
C GLU A 4 -13.06 30.87 -21.76
N LYS A 5 -12.30 29.80 -21.44
CA LYS A 5 -12.66 28.86 -20.38
C LYS A 5 -12.28 29.45 -19.02
N PHE A 6 -13.26 30.07 -18.38
CA PHE A 6 -13.22 30.52 -17.00
C PHE A 6 -13.22 29.30 -16.05
N PHE A 7 -12.09 29.01 -15.39
CA PHE A 7 -12.02 27.97 -14.36
C PHE A 7 -12.45 28.56 -13.00
N PRO A 8 -13.43 27.98 -12.29
CA PRO A 8 -13.82 28.45 -10.96
C PRO A 8 -12.77 28.07 -9.91
N SER A 9 -12.34 29.07 -9.14
CA SER A 9 -11.40 28.95 -8.02
C SER A 9 -12.01 28.18 -6.84
N ASP A 10 -11.25 27.21 -6.30
CA ASP A 10 -11.64 26.36 -5.19
C ASP A 10 -11.99 27.15 -3.92
N LYS A 11 -13.28 27.23 -3.60
CA LYS A 11 -13.78 27.74 -2.33
C LYS A 11 -13.45 26.74 -1.22
N LYS A 12 -12.43 27.04 -0.43
CA LYS A 12 -12.05 26.36 0.80
C LYS A 12 -13.28 26.23 1.72
N LEU A 13 -13.75 25.00 1.96
CA LEU A 13 -14.73 24.72 3.02
C LEU A 13 -14.08 24.93 4.39
N SER A 14 -14.35 26.06 5.03
CA SER A 14 -14.08 26.24 6.45
C SER A 14 -15.10 25.43 7.26
N LYS A 15 -14.64 24.37 7.92
CA LYS A 15 -15.44 23.62 8.90
C LYS A 15 -15.58 24.48 10.16
N THR A 16 -16.68 25.21 10.29
CA THR A 16 -17.08 25.75 11.58
C THR A 16 -17.77 24.64 12.37
N PRO A 17 -17.32 24.30 13.60
CA PRO A 17 -18.06 23.37 14.44
C PRO A 17 -19.34 24.05 14.93
N LEU A 18 -20.48 23.41 14.65
CA LEU A 18 -21.80 23.78 15.17
C LEU A 18 -21.75 23.83 16.70
N GLN A 19 -21.85 25.02 17.28
CA GLN A 19 -22.01 25.22 18.72
C GLN A 19 -23.42 24.78 19.13
N VAL A 20 -23.56 23.54 19.60
CA VAL A 20 -24.84 23.03 20.14
C VAL A 20 -24.96 23.47 21.59
N SER A 21 -25.80 24.48 21.84
CA SER A 21 -26.12 24.95 23.19
C SER A 21 -27.00 23.93 23.92
N LEU A 22 -26.43 23.25 24.92
CA LEU A 22 -27.21 22.43 25.86
C LEU A 22 -27.94 23.37 26.83
N LYS A 23 -29.19 23.72 26.51
CA LYS A 23 -30.12 24.27 27.51
C LYS A 23 -30.21 23.27 28.67
N LYS A 24 -29.79 23.70 29.85
CA LYS A 24 -29.82 22.98 31.13
C LYS A 24 -31.16 22.26 31.33
N PHE A 25 -31.18 20.93 31.17
CA PHE A 25 -32.26 20.09 31.67
C PHE A 25 -32.26 20.16 33.20
N HIS A 26 -33.30 20.74 33.78
CA HIS A 26 -33.50 20.66 35.23
C HIS A 26 -34.01 19.26 35.58
N VAL A 27 -33.16 18.47 36.24
CA VAL A 27 -33.56 17.16 36.79
C VAL A 27 -34.45 17.40 38.00
N ILE A 28 -35.77 17.32 37.81
CA ILE A 28 -36.75 17.35 38.90
C ILE A 28 -36.50 16.11 39.77
N LYS A 29 -36.14 16.31 41.04
CA LYS A 29 -35.94 15.20 41.97
C LYS A 29 -37.29 14.50 42.20
N PRO A 30 -37.36 13.16 42.04
CA PRO A 30 -38.64 12.46 42.16
C PRO A 30 -39.17 12.57 43.59
N ASN A 31 -40.47 12.78 43.72
CA ASN A 31 -41.13 12.87 45.01
C ASN A 31 -41.20 11.48 45.69
N ARG A 32 -41.69 11.42 46.93
CA ARG A 32 -41.65 10.19 47.75
C ARG A 32 -42.48 9.05 47.15
N SER A 33 -43.62 9.34 46.52
CA SER A 33 -44.47 8.31 45.88
C SER A 33 -43.83 7.79 44.59
N GLU A 34 -43.22 8.66 43.81
CA GLU A 34 -42.53 8.31 42.56
C GLU A 34 -41.29 7.45 42.82
N LYS A 35 -40.52 7.76 43.88
CA LYS A 35 -39.43 6.88 44.35
C LYS A 35 -39.94 5.49 44.77
N ARG A 36 -41.12 5.41 45.40
CA ARG A 36 -41.74 4.13 45.78
C ARG A 36 -42.18 3.34 44.55
N PHE A 37 -42.77 4.01 43.56
CA PHE A 37 -43.17 3.43 42.29
C PHE A 37 -41.97 2.86 41.52
N ILE A 38 -40.91 3.67 41.33
CA ILE A 38 -39.66 3.23 40.67
C ILE A 38 -39.07 1.99 41.37
N ARG A 39 -39.08 1.96 42.71
CA ARG A 39 -38.57 0.83 43.49
C ARG A 39 -39.45 -0.42 43.40
N ALA A 40 -40.75 -0.25 43.14
CA ALA A 40 -41.67 -1.36 42.87
C ALA A 40 -41.41 -1.93 41.46
N CYS A 41 -41.33 -1.07 40.44
CA CYS A 41 -40.99 -1.48 39.07
C CYS A 41 -39.65 -2.22 39.02
N ARG A 42 -38.62 -1.73 39.70
CA ARG A 42 -37.31 -2.40 39.76
C ARG A 42 -37.39 -3.78 40.43
N ARG A 43 -38.22 -3.95 41.46
CA ARG A 43 -38.43 -5.26 42.11
C ARG A 43 -39.10 -6.26 41.19
N VAL A 44 -40.13 -5.85 40.44
CA VAL A 44 -40.80 -6.70 39.45
C VAL A 44 -39.83 -7.10 38.34
N LEU A 45 -39.07 -6.14 37.79
CA LEU A 45 -38.09 -6.42 36.73
C LEU A 45 -36.95 -7.33 37.20
N ASN A 46 -36.54 -7.24 38.46
CA ASN A 46 -35.49 -8.11 39.00
C ASN A 46 -36.01 -9.47 39.47
N LYS A 47 -37.31 -9.64 39.70
CA LYS A 47 -37.95 -10.94 39.99
C LYS A 47 -37.93 -11.86 38.76
N ALA A 48 -37.85 -11.31 37.55
CA ALA A 48 -37.79 -12.05 36.28
C ALA A 48 -36.37 -12.49 35.86
N LYS A 49 -35.32 -12.10 36.61
CA LYS A 49 -33.93 -12.50 36.35
C LYS A 49 -33.54 -13.66 37.28
N GLY A 50 -34.35 -14.71 37.27
CA GLY A 50 -34.02 -15.97 37.94
C GLY A 50 -32.76 -16.60 37.35
N ASP A 51 -32.12 -17.44 38.17
CA ASP A 51 -30.72 -17.90 38.09
C ASP A 51 -30.34 -18.71 36.83
N ASP A 52 -31.27 -18.91 35.90
CA ASP A 52 -31.10 -19.71 34.68
C ASP A 52 -30.20 -19.02 33.64
N HIS A 53 -30.17 -17.68 33.62
CA HIS A 53 -29.40 -16.92 32.64
C HIS A 53 -27.87 -17.07 32.84
N GLN A 54 -27.43 -17.33 34.07
CA GLN A 54 -26.02 -17.59 34.38
C GLN A 54 -25.61 -19.03 34.05
N ALA A 55 -26.51 -20.00 34.19
CA ALA A 55 -26.28 -21.39 33.79
C ALA A 55 -26.15 -21.52 32.26
N ILE A 56 -26.99 -20.80 31.49
CA ILE A 56 -26.94 -20.78 30.02
C ILE A 56 -25.64 -20.13 29.50
N LEU A 57 -25.14 -19.07 30.16
CA LEU A 57 -23.86 -18.45 29.81
C LEU A 57 -22.65 -19.33 30.17
N ALA A 58 -22.76 -20.15 31.23
CA ALA A 58 -21.70 -21.07 31.63
C ALA A 58 -21.56 -22.28 30.70
N THR A 59 -22.66 -22.80 30.14
CA THR A 59 -22.62 -23.89 29.15
C THR A 59 -22.10 -23.42 27.79
N ALA A 60 -22.43 -22.19 27.36
CA ALA A 60 -21.92 -21.61 26.11
C ALA A 60 -20.39 -21.40 26.11
N ARG A 61 -19.76 -21.22 27.28
CA ARG A 61 -18.30 -21.06 27.40
C ARG A 61 -17.50 -22.34 27.21
N LYS A 62 -18.11 -23.53 27.28
CA LYS A 62 -17.38 -24.81 27.17
C LYS A 62 -17.19 -25.29 25.73
N ASN A 63 -17.97 -24.79 24.77
CA ASN A 63 -17.91 -25.24 23.37
C ASN A 63 -17.37 -24.17 22.42
N LYS A 64 -16.35 -23.42 22.83
CA LYS A 64 -15.58 -22.59 21.89
C LYS A 64 -14.63 -23.52 21.14
N ILE A 65 -15.13 -24.15 20.08
CA ILE A 65 -14.28 -24.74 19.04
C ILE A 65 -13.54 -23.53 18.43
N ILE A 66 -12.35 -23.26 18.94
CA ILE A 66 -11.42 -22.35 18.29
C ILE A 66 -10.96 -23.13 17.07
N PRO A 67 -11.33 -22.76 15.83
CA PRO A 67 -10.72 -23.40 14.68
C PRO A 67 -9.22 -23.18 14.81
N LYS A 68 -8.46 -24.28 14.84
CA LYS A 68 -7.00 -24.25 14.78
C LYS A 68 -6.63 -23.33 13.60
N PRO A 69 -5.74 -22.34 13.77
CA PRO A 69 -5.29 -21.56 12.63
C PRO A 69 -4.75 -22.52 11.57
N PRO A 70 -5.14 -22.38 10.29
CA PRO A 70 -4.67 -23.28 9.25
C PRO A 70 -3.14 -23.23 9.21
N ASP A 71 -2.52 -24.38 9.47
CA ASP A 71 -1.08 -24.63 9.46
C ASP A 71 -0.62 -24.84 8.01
N THR A 72 -0.87 -23.83 7.18
CA THR A 72 -0.62 -23.89 5.73
C THR A 72 -0.12 -22.52 5.29
N THR A 73 1.19 -22.31 5.36
CA THR A 73 1.83 -21.35 4.45
C THR A 73 1.67 -21.93 3.05
N GLU A 74 0.57 -21.60 2.38
CA GLU A 74 0.40 -21.96 0.98
C GLU A 74 1.62 -21.41 0.21
N PRO A 75 2.26 -22.24 -0.64
CA PRO A 75 3.39 -21.78 -1.43
C PRO A 75 2.95 -20.61 -2.31
N TYR A 76 3.75 -19.53 -2.29
CA TYR A 76 3.49 -18.34 -3.08
C TYR A 76 3.31 -18.73 -4.56
N ASN A 77 2.15 -18.38 -5.11
CA ASN A 77 1.88 -18.56 -6.53
C ASN A 77 2.11 -17.22 -7.26
N PRO A 78 3.24 -17.05 -7.97
CA PRO A 78 3.58 -15.79 -8.63
C PRO A 78 2.71 -15.48 -9.85
N ILE A 79 2.01 -16.47 -10.40
CA ILE A 79 1.19 -16.31 -11.60
C ILE A 79 -0.27 -16.14 -11.17
N PRO A 80 -0.79 -14.90 -11.19
CA PRO A 80 -2.19 -14.68 -10.85
C PRO A 80 -3.10 -15.33 -11.91
N ASN A 81 -4.27 -15.80 -11.48
CA ASN A 81 -5.29 -16.38 -12.36
C ASN A 81 -6.05 -15.29 -13.15
N MET A 82 -5.32 -14.50 -13.95
CA MET A 82 -5.84 -13.43 -14.80
C MET A 82 -4.93 -13.18 -16.00
N PHE A 83 -5.38 -12.32 -16.93
CA PHE A 83 -4.57 -11.96 -18.09
C PHE A 83 -3.31 -11.18 -17.68
N ILE A 84 -2.15 -11.66 -18.13
CA ILE A 84 -0.85 -11.02 -17.93
C ILE A 84 -0.33 -10.56 -19.30
N PRO A 85 -0.14 -9.24 -19.51
CA PRO A 85 0.51 -8.70 -20.69
C PRO A 85 1.85 -9.37 -20.96
N GLU A 86 2.15 -9.64 -22.23
CA GLU A 86 3.37 -10.36 -22.64
C GLU A 86 4.65 -9.73 -22.10
N LYS A 87 4.75 -8.39 -22.17
CA LYS A 87 5.87 -7.60 -21.62
C LYS A 87 6.16 -7.82 -20.13
N TYR A 88 5.24 -8.40 -19.38
CA TYR A 88 5.41 -8.66 -17.95
C TYR A 88 5.76 -10.11 -17.64
N ARG A 89 5.63 -11.05 -18.59
CA ARG A 89 5.77 -12.49 -18.32
C ARG A 89 7.18 -12.88 -17.88
N ASP A 90 8.20 -12.28 -18.49
CA ASP A 90 9.60 -12.61 -18.21
C ASP A 90 10.14 -11.92 -16.95
N ILE A 91 9.44 -10.89 -16.48
CA ILE A 91 9.85 -10.09 -15.31
C ILE A 91 8.99 -10.37 -14.07
N ILE A 92 8.15 -11.40 -14.08
CA ILE A 92 7.33 -11.80 -12.92
C ILE A 92 8.25 -12.17 -11.75
N PRO A 93 8.12 -11.50 -10.59
CA PRO A 93 8.89 -11.84 -9.41
C PRO A 93 8.57 -13.26 -8.95
N LYS A 94 9.62 -14.08 -8.86
CA LYS A 94 9.54 -15.46 -8.36
C LYS A 94 9.28 -15.51 -6.86
N ASP A 95 9.75 -14.49 -6.15
CA ASP A 95 9.62 -14.34 -4.72
C ASP A 95 8.47 -13.39 -4.35
N PRO A 96 7.85 -13.56 -3.16
CA PRO A 96 6.81 -12.68 -2.68
C PRO A 96 7.34 -11.25 -2.47
N ILE A 97 6.55 -10.27 -2.90
CA ILE A 97 6.92 -8.85 -2.86
C ILE A 97 6.30 -8.22 -1.62
N TYR A 98 7.09 -7.47 -0.86
CA TYR A 98 6.63 -6.72 0.31
C TYR A 98 6.93 -5.22 0.13
N ILE A 99 5.93 -4.38 0.39
CA ILE A 99 6.08 -2.91 0.49
C ILE A 99 5.62 -2.49 1.87
N ASP A 100 6.49 -1.86 2.65
CA ASP A 100 6.22 -1.45 4.04
C ASP A 100 5.63 -2.61 4.88
N ASP A 101 6.29 -3.78 4.85
CA ASP A 101 5.84 -5.02 5.50
C ASP A 101 4.47 -5.57 5.03
N ARG A 102 3.89 -5.00 3.98
CA ARG A 102 2.65 -5.48 3.38
C ARG A 102 2.95 -6.33 2.16
N PHE A 103 2.46 -7.56 2.18
CA PHE A 103 2.51 -8.47 1.05
C PHE A 103 1.67 -7.91 -0.11
N ILE A 104 2.28 -7.78 -1.29
CA ILE A 104 1.57 -7.42 -2.50
C ILE A 104 0.99 -8.68 -3.12
N THR A 105 -0.33 -8.78 -3.14
CA THR A 105 -1.02 -9.89 -3.80
C THR A 105 -0.80 -9.84 -5.32
N PRO A 106 -0.30 -10.92 -5.96
CA PRO A 106 -0.20 -11.00 -7.41
C PRO A 106 -1.53 -10.72 -8.11
N GLY A 107 -1.50 -9.94 -9.19
CA GLY A 107 -2.71 -9.52 -9.92
C GLY A 107 -3.50 -8.38 -9.27
N SER A 108 -3.10 -7.89 -8.09
CA SER A 108 -3.63 -6.65 -7.54
C SER A 108 -3.17 -5.42 -8.33
N ARG A 109 -3.82 -4.28 -8.11
CA ARG A 109 -3.41 -2.98 -8.69
C ARG A 109 -1.99 -2.59 -8.29
N GLU A 110 -1.62 -2.82 -7.05
CA GLU A 110 -0.28 -2.51 -6.53
C GLU A 110 0.78 -3.39 -7.20
N TRP A 111 0.46 -4.67 -7.41
CA TRP A 111 1.32 -5.59 -8.15
C TRP A 111 1.57 -5.10 -9.58
N PHE A 112 0.53 -4.71 -10.32
CA PHE A 112 0.70 -4.15 -11.67
C PHE A 112 1.50 -2.84 -11.68
N THR A 113 1.37 -2.04 -10.64
CA THR A 113 2.13 -0.78 -10.49
C THR A 113 3.62 -1.09 -10.27
N TYR A 114 3.93 -2.06 -9.41
CA TYR A 114 5.28 -2.56 -9.20
C TYR A 114 5.87 -3.10 -10.52
N MET A 115 5.14 -3.97 -11.21
CA MET A 115 5.56 -4.56 -12.49
C MET A 115 5.84 -3.51 -13.57
N TYR A 116 5.01 -2.47 -13.64
CA TYR A 116 5.22 -1.36 -14.57
C TYR A 116 6.52 -0.59 -14.27
N ASN A 117 6.78 -0.28 -13.00
CA ASN A 117 8.00 0.41 -12.61
C ASN A 117 9.25 -0.47 -12.82
N LEU A 118 9.14 -1.77 -12.57
CA LEU A 118 10.20 -2.73 -12.82
C LEU A 118 10.55 -2.80 -14.32
N GLU A 119 9.56 -2.97 -15.19
CA GLU A 119 9.75 -2.97 -16.65
C GLU A 119 10.41 -1.67 -17.14
N LYS A 120 9.97 -0.53 -16.60
CA LYS A 120 10.55 0.78 -16.94
C LYS A 120 12.01 0.85 -16.52
N SER A 121 12.34 0.40 -15.30
CA SER A 121 13.71 0.42 -14.78
C SER A 121 14.67 -0.47 -15.57
N ILE A 122 14.20 -1.64 -16.03
CA ILE A 122 15.00 -2.55 -16.86
C ILE A 122 15.35 -1.87 -18.18
N ARG A 123 14.36 -1.28 -18.86
CA ARG A 123 14.59 -0.55 -20.12
C ARG A 123 15.55 0.63 -19.94
N GLU A 124 15.42 1.36 -18.85
CA GLU A 124 16.34 2.47 -18.53
C GLU A 124 17.77 1.98 -18.31
N GLN A 125 17.94 0.84 -17.63
CA GLN A 125 19.24 0.22 -17.41
C GLN A 125 19.89 -0.23 -18.72
N GLU A 126 19.13 -0.87 -19.62
CA GLU A 126 19.64 -1.30 -20.93
C GLU A 126 20.15 -0.12 -21.77
N ILE A 127 19.44 1.01 -21.74
CA ILE A 127 19.85 2.24 -22.42
C ILE A 127 21.15 2.79 -21.81
N GLN A 128 21.27 2.77 -20.49
CA GLN A 128 22.47 3.23 -19.79
C GLN A 128 23.67 2.35 -20.13
N ASP A 129 23.52 1.03 -20.05
CA ASP A 129 24.57 0.06 -20.38
C ASP A 129 25.05 0.19 -21.83
N PHE A 130 24.11 0.43 -22.76
CA PHE A 130 24.44 0.70 -24.16
C PHE A 130 25.24 1.99 -24.31
N ASN A 131 24.78 3.09 -23.72
CA ASN A 131 25.46 4.38 -23.79
C ASN A 131 26.86 4.30 -23.18
N GLU A 132 27.02 3.63 -22.03
CA GLU A 132 28.32 3.41 -21.41
C GLU A 132 29.26 2.62 -22.31
N ARG A 133 28.75 1.57 -22.97
CA ARG A 133 29.55 0.77 -23.91
C ARG A 133 30.05 1.63 -25.07
N VAL A 134 29.16 2.40 -25.68
CA VAL A 134 29.50 3.32 -26.78
C VAL A 134 30.52 4.37 -26.32
N HIS A 135 30.32 4.98 -25.14
CA HIS A 135 31.27 5.94 -24.58
C HIS A 135 32.66 5.35 -24.39
N ARG A 136 32.75 4.13 -23.83
CA ARG A 136 34.03 3.43 -23.65
C ARG A 136 34.70 3.14 -24.98
N GLU A 137 33.96 2.69 -25.99
CA GLU A 137 34.51 2.42 -27.33
C GLU A 137 35.05 3.68 -28.00
N VAL A 138 34.29 4.77 -27.93
CA VAL A 138 34.69 6.08 -28.46
C VAL A 138 35.96 6.58 -27.77
N GLU A 139 36.04 6.51 -26.43
CA GLU A 139 37.25 6.89 -25.69
C GLU A 139 38.46 6.03 -26.06
N GLN A 140 38.26 4.72 -26.20
CA GLN A 140 39.32 3.81 -26.62
C GLN A 140 39.80 4.14 -28.03
N ALA A 141 38.89 4.43 -28.97
CA ALA A 141 39.23 4.85 -30.33
C ALA A 141 40.04 6.16 -30.33
N PHE A 142 39.66 7.15 -29.52
CA PHE A 142 40.44 8.38 -29.35
C PHE A 142 41.83 8.13 -28.76
N LYS A 143 41.95 7.27 -27.75
CA LYS A 143 43.25 6.89 -27.17
C LYS A 143 44.13 6.18 -28.21
N ARG A 144 43.57 5.23 -28.95
CA ARG A 144 44.28 4.48 -30.01
C ARG A 144 44.81 5.42 -31.10
N THR A 145 43.96 6.29 -31.65
CA THR A 145 44.36 7.23 -32.70
C THR A 145 45.45 8.21 -32.23
N ARG A 146 45.44 8.62 -30.95
CA ARG A 146 46.49 9.47 -30.38
C ARG A 146 47.83 8.73 -30.28
N ILE A 147 47.81 7.48 -29.77
CA ILE A 147 48.99 6.63 -29.67
C ILE A 147 49.56 6.34 -31.06
N GLU A 148 48.72 5.97 -32.03
CA GLU A 148 49.12 5.71 -33.40
C GLU A 148 49.80 6.93 -34.03
N LYS A 149 49.20 8.13 -33.91
CA LYS A 149 49.83 9.37 -34.39
C LYS A 149 51.16 9.67 -33.73
N GLN A 150 51.33 9.34 -32.45
CA GLN A 150 52.62 9.51 -31.75
C GLN A 150 53.65 8.51 -32.27
N ALA A 151 53.28 7.24 -32.43
CA ALA A 151 54.15 6.20 -32.98
C ALA A 151 54.60 6.54 -34.41
N SER A 152 53.71 7.00 -35.28
CA SER A 152 54.07 7.44 -36.65
C SER A 152 55.05 8.62 -36.64
N ARG A 153 54.91 9.56 -35.69
CA ARG A 153 55.84 10.69 -35.54
C ARG A 153 57.22 10.25 -35.06
N GLU A 154 57.29 9.21 -34.23
CA GLU A 154 58.55 8.65 -33.74
C GLU A 154 59.26 7.85 -34.82
N GLN A 155 58.54 7.01 -35.57
CA GLN A 155 59.08 6.29 -36.73
C GLN A 155 59.66 7.25 -37.77
N ALA A 156 58.92 8.32 -38.11
CA ALA A 156 59.39 9.33 -39.06
C ALA A 156 60.63 10.12 -38.57
N LYS A 157 60.92 10.12 -37.26
CA LYS A 157 62.16 10.71 -36.72
C LYS A 157 63.33 9.72 -36.79
N GLU A 158 63.06 8.43 -36.57
CA GLU A 158 64.08 7.39 -36.64
C GLU A 158 64.58 7.19 -38.07
N GLU A 159 63.68 7.20 -39.06
CA GLU A 159 64.03 7.11 -40.49
C GLU A 159 64.85 8.30 -41.01
N ARG A 160 64.91 9.41 -40.27
CA ARG A 160 65.68 10.62 -40.64
C ARG A 160 67.08 10.67 -40.01
N LYS A 161 67.43 9.71 -39.16
CA LYS A 161 68.78 9.57 -38.58
C LYS A 161 69.62 8.62 -39.41
#